data_AF-A0A0F9NN28-F1
#
_entry.id   AF-A0A0F9NN28-F1
#
_cell.length_a   1.000
_cell.length_b   1.000
_cell.length_c   1.000
_cell.angle_alpha   90.00
_cell.angle_beta   90.00
_cell.angle_gamma   90.00
#
_symmetry.space_group_name_H-M   'P 1'
#
loop_
_entity.id
_entity.type
_entity.pdbx_description
1 polymer ?
#
loop_
_entity_poly.entity_id
_entity_poly.type
_entity_poly.pdbx_seq_one_letter_code
_entity_poly.pdbx_strand_id
1 'polypeptide(L)'
;MPEDIDELKKFENLSEMETKVVKFLKENIGKAYDSTELVELVYDWDREQGGSIKNYLSIIGGSISLTIILGNLVEKKRINKIIAKGKVFYYLE
;
A
#
# COMPACT_ATOMS: atom_id res chain seq x y z
N MET A 1 3.07 24.43 18.63
CA MET A 1 4.29 23.61 18.75
C MET A 1 4.73 23.28 17.34
N PRO A 2 6.01 23.41 16.95
CA PRO A 2 6.44 22.88 15.67
C PRO A 2 6.25 21.36 15.68
N GLU A 3 5.52 20.84 14.71
CA GLU A 3 5.31 19.40 14.52
C GLU A 3 6.63 18.77 14.05
N ASP A 4 6.95 17.58 14.56
CA ASP A 4 8.19 16.89 14.24
C ASP A 4 8.25 16.62 12.72
N ILE A 5 9.35 17.05 12.08
CA ILE A 5 9.58 16.90 10.63
C ILE A 5 9.48 15.42 10.20
N ASP A 6 9.76 14.49 11.11
CA ASP A 6 9.64 13.05 10.89
C ASP A 6 8.18 12.54 10.87
N GLU A 7 7.24 13.20 11.55
CA GLU A 7 5.82 12.86 11.45
C GLU A 7 5.26 13.30 10.10
N LEU A 8 5.58 14.53 9.66
CA LEU A 8 5.16 15.06 8.36
C LEU A 8 5.59 14.16 7.19
N LYS A 9 6.84 13.66 7.21
CA LYS A 9 7.34 12.73 6.19
C LYS A 9 6.62 11.37 6.18
N LYS A 10 6.21 10.86 7.35
CA LYS A 10 5.43 9.62 7.43
C LYS A 10 4.05 9.80 6.80
N PHE A 11 3.40 10.96 7.01
CA PHE A 11 2.11 11.27 6.39
C PHE A 11 2.20 11.45 4.86
N GLU A 12 3.26 12.10 4.36
CA GLU A 12 3.50 12.19 2.91
C GLU A 12 3.71 10.81 2.29
N ASN A 13 4.55 9.96 2.88
CA ASN A 13 4.80 8.61 2.39
C ASN A 13 3.54 7.72 2.42
N LEU A 14 2.69 7.83 3.45
CA LEU A 14 1.41 7.12 3.53
C LEU A 14 0.45 7.53 2.39
N SER A 15 0.40 8.83 2.09
CA SER A 15 -0.46 9.40 1.04
C SER A 15 0.00 8.99 -0.37
N GLU A 16 1.32 8.95 -0.60
CA GLU A 16 1.89 8.48 -1.87
C GLU A 16 1.56 7.00 -2.08
N MET A 17 1.71 6.18 -1.05
CA MET A 17 1.42 4.75 -1.11
C MET A 17 -0.07 4.45 -1.32
N GLU A 18 -0.98 5.17 -0.64
CA GLU A 18 -2.43 5.13 -0.91
C GLU A 18 -2.72 5.39 -2.40
N THR A 19 -2.12 6.45 -2.94
CA THR A 19 -2.33 6.86 -4.33
C THR A 19 -1.84 5.80 -5.32
N LYS A 20 -0.70 5.16 -5.02
CA LYS A 20 -0.11 4.13 -5.88
C LYS A 20 -0.93 2.85 -5.88
N VAL A 21 -1.36 2.37 -4.72
CA VAL A 21 -2.23 1.18 -4.61
C VAL A 21 -3.51 1.39 -5.42
N VAL A 22 -4.14 2.55 -5.28
CA VAL A 22 -5.34 2.88 -6.07
C VAL A 22 -5.02 2.94 -7.56
N LYS A 23 -3.90 3.56 -7.96
CA LYS A 23 -3.50 3.63 -9.37
C LYS A 23 -3.28 2.22 -9.96
N PHE A 24 -2.57 1.35 -9.24
CA PHE A 24 -2.33 -0.02 -9.70
C PHE A 24 -3.63 -0.82 -9.87
N LEU A 25 -4.53 -0.74 -8.89
CA LEU A 25 -5.83 -1.41 -8.98
C LEU A 25 -6.70 -0.81 -10.10
N LYS A 26 -6.58 0.49 -10.40
CA LYS A 26 -7.23 1.12 -11.57
C LYS A 26 -6.68 0.62 -12.90
N GLU A 27 -5.39 0.37 -12.98
CA GLU A 27 -4.76 -0.21 -14.18
C GLU A 27 -5.14 -1.69 -14.37
N ASN A 28 -5.62 -2.34 -13.30
CA ASN A 28 -6.01 -3.76 -13.27
C ASN A 28 -7.47 -3.97 -12.83
N ILE A 29 -8.38 -3.10 -13.27
CA ILE A 29 -9.82 -3.21 -12.97
C ILE A 29 -10.34 -4.61 -13.34
N GLY A 30 -11.19 -5.16 -12.47
CA GLY A 30 -11.75 -6.51 -12.62
C GLY A 30 -10.84 -7.65 -12.14
N LYS A 31 -9.64 -7.34 -11.62
CA LYS A 31 -8.77 -8.30 -10.94
C LYS A 31 -8.69 -8.00 -9.44
N ALA A 32 -8.56 -9.06 -8.65
CA ALA A 32 -8.45 -8.97 -7.21
C ALA A 32 -7.09 -9.51 -6.77
N TYR A 33 -6.43 -8.79 -5.86
CA TYR A 33 -5.08 -9.06 -5.41
C TYR A 33 -5.05 -9.27 -3.91
N ASP A 34 -4.29 -10.25 -3.44
CA ASP A 34 -4.04 -10.43 -2.01
C ASP A 34 -2.97 -9.47 -1.48
N SER A 35 -2.86 -9.36 -0.16
CA SER A 35 -1.90 -8.45 0.47
C SER A 35 -0.45 -8.76 0.11
N THR A 36 -0.11 -10.03 -0.16
CA THR A 36 1.24 -10.46 -0.54
C THR A 36 1.57 -9.94 -1.93
N GLU A 37 0.65 -10.10 -2.88
CA GLU A 37 0.80 -9.60 -4.25
C GLU A 37 0.94 -8.07 -4.29
N LEU A 38 0.22 -7.37 -3.41
CA LEU A 38 0.34 -5.91 -3.30
C LEU A 38 1.64 -5.46 -2.63
N VAL A 39 2.22 -6.26 -1.72
CA VAL A 39 3.56 -5.99 -1.14
C VAL A 39 4.65 -6.15 -2.21
N GLU A 40 4.57 -7.20 -3.04
CA GLU A 40 5.52 -7.41 -4.14
C GLU A 40 5.52 -6.21 -5.09
N LEU A 41 4.35 -5.61 -5.34
CA LEU A 41 4.23 -4.42 -6.17
C LEU A 41 4.97 -3.21 -5.61
N VAL A 42 4.86 -3.02 -4.30
CA VAL A 42 5.56 -1.95 -3.58
C VAL A 42 7.08 -2.17 -3.67
N TYR A 43 7.51 -3.43 -3.58
CA TYR A 43 8.92 -3.80 -3.65
C TYR A 43 9.52 -3.54 -5.03
N ASP A 44 8.83 -3.94 -6.10
CA ASP A 44 9.29 -3.69 -7.47
C ASP A 44 9.40 -2.19 -7.76
N TRP A 45 8.49 -1.39 -7.20
CA TRP A 45 8.54 0.07 -7.31
C TRP A 45 9.74 0.72 -6.60
N ASP A 46 10.05 0.33 -5.35
CA ASP A 46 11.24 0.84 -4.61
C ASP A 46 12.54 0.48 -5.36
N ARG A 47 12.55 -0.69 -6.01
CA ARG A 47 13.67 -1.16 -6.82
C ARG A 47 13.86 -0.32 -8.10
N GLU A 48 12.78 0.03 -8.79
CA GLU A 48 12.82 0.89 -9.99
C GLU A 48 13.30 2.31 -9.69
N GLN A 49 13.12 2.81 -8.46
CA GLN A 49 13.63 4.12 -8.05
C GLN A 49 15.09 4.12 -7.55
N GLY A 50 15.81 2.98 -7.66
CA GLY A 50 17.23 2.88 -7.32
C GLY A 50 17.53 2.48 -5.87
N GLY A 51 16.67 1.65 -5.27
CA GLY A 51 16.65 1.34 -3.83
C GLY A 51 17.95 0.85 -3.18
N SER A 52 18.21 1.34 -1.96
CA SER A 52 19.21 0.82 -1.01
C SER A 52 18.54 -0.13 -0.01
N ILE A 53 19.12 -1.32 0.17
CA ILE A 53 18.67 -2.43 1.05
C ILE A 53 18.33 -2.04 2.51
N LYS A 54 18.74 -0.84 2.98
CA LYS A 54 18.30 -0.29 4.28
C LYS A 54 16.79 0.01 4.35
N ASN A 55 16.09 0.17 3.22
CA ASN A 55 14.62 0.31 3.17
C ASN A 55 13.86 -0.98 3.48
N TYR A 56 14.52 -2.15 3.45
CA TYR A 56 13.90 -3.44 3.69
C TYR A 56 13.38 -3.63 5.14
N LEU A 57 14.05 -3.02 6.12
CA LEU A 57 13.58 -2.98 7.51
C LEU A 57 12.44 -1.95 7.71
N SER A 58 12.40 -0.91 6.88
CA SER A 58 11.23 -0.02 6.75
C SER A 58 10.03 -0.75 6.13
N ILE A 59 10.25 -1.72 5.23
CA ILE A 59 9.22 -2.54 4.57
C ILE A 59 8.54 -3.55 5.52
N ILE A 60 9.21 -4.03 6.57
CA ILE A 60 8.56 -4.82 7.63
C ILE A 60 7.62 -3.94 8.48
N GLY A 61 8.02 -2.70 8.76
CA GLY A 61 7.08 -1.65 9.22
C GLY A 61 6.00 -1.35 8.17
N GLY A 62 6.38 -1.38 6.89
CA GLY A 62 5.56 -1.17 5.70
C GLY A 62 4.50 -2.25 5.45
N SER A 63 4.66 -3.45 6.00
CA SER A 63 3.65 -4.52 5.95
C SER A 63 2.46 -4.20 6.85
N ILE A 64 2.77 -3.64 8.03
CA ILE A 64 1.77 -3.06 8.94
C ILE A 64 1.17 -1.80 8.30
N SER A 65 2.00 -0.94 7.70
CA SER A 65 1.54 0.26 7.00
C SER A 65 0.63 -0.07 5.81
N LEU A 66 0.93 -1.11 5.01
CA LEU A 66 0.11 -1.49 3.87
C LEU A 66 -1.24 -2.06 4.32
N THR A 67 -1.26 -2.84 5.39
CA THR A 67 -2.51 -3.34 5.97
C THR A 67 -3.38 -2.18 6.46
N ILE A 68 -2.79 -1.18 7.12
CA ILE A 68 -3.48 0.04 7.57
C ILE A 68 -3.96 0.86 6.36
N ILE A 69 -3.12 1.04 5.34
CA ILE A 69 -3.46 1.75 4.10
C ILE A 69 -4.64 1.07 3.39
N LEU A 70 -4.58 -0.24 3.20
CA LEU A 70 -5.65 -1.01 2.57
C LEU A 70 -6.94 -0.93 3.39
N GLY A 71 -6.84 -1.00 4.72
CA GLY A 71 -7.96 -0.75 5.62
C GLY A 71 -8.58 0.64 5.41
N ASN A 72 -7.76 1.69 5.45
CA ASN A 72 -8.17 3.07 5.24
C ASN A 72 -8.81 3.29 3.86
N LEU A 73 -8.24 2.70 2.80
CA LEU A 73 -8.78 2.80 1.44
C LEU A 73 -10.14 2.10 1.31
N VAL A 74 -10.33 0.97 1.99
CA VAL A 74 -11.62 0.27 2.05
C VAL A 74 -12.65 1.08 2.85
N GLU A 75 -12.28 1.62 4.01
CA GLU A 75 -13.15 2.48 4.81
C GLU A 75 -13.57 3.74 4.06
N LYS A 76 -12.64 4.35 3.32
CA LYS A 76 -12.90 5.49 2.42
C LYS A 76 -13.65 5.11 1.14
N LYS A 77 -14.03 3.84 0.94
CA LYS A 77 -14.67 3.30 -0.27
C LYS A 77 -13.92 3.61 -1.57
N ARG A 78 -12.58 3.72 -1.49
CA ARG A 78 -11.71 3.94 -2.65
C ARG A 78 -11.32 2.64 -3.34
N ILE A 79 -11.37 1.52 -2.62
CA ILE A 79 -11.15 0.16 -3.13
C ILE A 79 -12.15 -0.77 -2.45
N ASN A 80 -12.39 -1.92 -3.05
CA ASN A 80 -13.24 -2.99 -2.51
C ASN A 80 -12.39 -4.08 -1.86
N LYS A 81 -12.99 -4.81 -0.92
CA LYS A 81 -12.40 -5.98 -0.25
C LYS A 81 -13.35 -7.15 -0.33
N ILE A 82 -12.83 -8.34 -0.63
CA ILE A 82 -13.57 -9.60 -0.60
C ILE A 82 -12.77 -10.68 0.13
N ILE A 83 -13.48 -11.60 0.79
CA ILE A 83 -12.87 -12.78 1.42
C ILE A 83 -13.25 -14.00 0.58
N ALA A 84 -12.25 -14.70 0.05
CA ALA A 84 -12.44 -15.90 -0.76
C ALA A 84 -11.41 -16.97 -0.36
N LYS A 85 -11.87 -18.23 -0.22
CA LYS A 85 -10.99 -19.38 0.13
C LYS A 85 -10.11 -19.15 1.36
N GLY A 86 -10.60 -18.41 2.36
CA GLY A 86 -9.85 -18.08 3.58
C GLY A 86 -8.78 -17.00 3.42
N LYS A 87 -8.72 -16.32 2.27
CA LYS A 87 -7.82 -15.20 2.00
C LYS A 87 -8.59 -13.91 1.77
N VAL A 88 -7.93 -12.78 2.03
CA VAL A 88 -8.45 -11.43 1.78
C VAL A 88 -7.89 -10.92 0.46
N PHE A 89 -8.77 -10.41 -0.40
CA PHE A 89 -8.41 -9.78 -1.66
C PHE A 89 -8.94 -8.35 -1.73
N TYR A 90 -8.23 -7.50 -2.46
CA TYR A 90 -8.53 -6.10 -2.69
C TYR A 90 -8.63 -5.82 -4.19
N TYR A 91 -9.61 -5.00 -4.59
CA TYR A 91 -9.92 -4.79 -6.02
C TYR A 91 -10.65 -3.46 -6.29
N LEU A 92 -10.76 -3.10 -7.56
CA LEU A 92 -11.59 -2.00 -8.07
C LEU A 92 -12.55 -2.51 -9.15
N GLU A 93 -13.80 -2.06 -9.10
CA GLU A 93 -14.87 -2.35 -10.09
C GLU A 93 -14.97 -1.26 -11.14
#